data_AF-A0A366LX85-F1
#
_entry.id   AF-A0A366LX85-F1
#
_cell.length_a   1.000
_cell.length_b   1.000
_cell.length_c   1.000
_cell.angle_alpha   90.00
_cell.angle_beta   90.00
_cell.angle_gamma   90.00
#
_symmetry.space_group_name_H-M   'P 1'
#
loop_
_entity.id
_entity.type
_entity.pdbx_description
1 polymer ?
#
loop_
_entity_poly.entity_id
_entity_poly.type
_entity_poly.pdbx_seq_one_letter_code
_entity_poly.pdbx_strand_id
1 'polypeptide(L)'
;MIEPREGGSESTARDDGLLLVWEVEGGERGAGDVTHCEVTAEKTMLDALASLSEGRGRVRYARLSFVRIGYEYGTTLVTAHRADGATISVAGDAWEGVR
;
A
#
# COMPACT_ATOMS: atom_id res chain seq x y z
N MET A 1 -27.77 -23.01 -35.64
CA MET A 1 -27.58 -21.74 -34.93
C MET A 1 -27.13 -22.09 -33.52
N ILE A 2 -25.82 -22.07 -33.28
CA ILE A 2 -25.20 -22.28 -31.97
C ILE A 2 -24.20 -21.14 -31.85
N GLU A 3 -24.47 -20.19 -30.97
CA GLU A 3 -23.53 -19.11 -30.67
C GLU A 3 -22.36 -19.68 -29.86
N PRO A 4 -21.09 -19.41 -30.22
CA PRO A 4 -19.99 -19.72 -29.34
C PRO A 4 -20.00 -18.72 -28.18
N ARG A 5 -20.15 -19.26 -26.97
CA ARG A 5 -19.98 -18.56 -25.71
C ARG A 5 -18.49 -18.54 -25.44
N GLU A 6 -17.83 -17.52 -25.98
CA GLU A 6 -16.47 -17.18 -25.61
C GLU A 6 -16.50 -16.60 -24.20
N GLY A 7 -16.51 -17.52 -23.23
CA GLY A 7 -16.06 -17.29 -21.87
C GLY A 7 -14.55 -17.07 -21.88
N GLY A 8 -14.16 -15.92 -22.40
CA GLY A 8 -12.84 -15.36 -22.26
C GLY A 8 -13.05 -13.94 -21.77
N SER A 9 -13.28 -13.78 -20.46
CA SER A 9 -12.85 -12.53 -19.83
C SER A 9 -11.33 -12.53 -19.91
N GLU A 10 -10.83 -12.15 -21.10
CA GLU A 10 -9.60 -11.39 -21.25
C GLU A 10 -9.74 -10.21 -20.29
N SER A 11 -9.30 -10.47 -19.08
CA SER A 11 -8.98 -9.46 -18.09
C SER A 11 -7.92 -8.55 -18.69
N THR A 12 -8.40 -7.56 -19.42
CA THR A 12 -7.96 -6.19 -19.41
C THR A 12 -6.77 -5.96 -18.46
N ALA A 13 -5.58 -5.73 -19.03
CA ALA A 13 -4.47 -5.06 -18.35
C ALA A 13 -4.05 -5.67 -16.99
N ARG A 14 -4.01 -7.00 -16.84
CA ARG A 14 -3.40 -7.64 -15.66
C ARG A 14 -1.90 -7.26 -15.61
N ASP A 15 -1.48 -6.57 -14.56
CA ASP A 15 -0.07 -6.30 -14.18
C ASP A 15 0.74 -5.29 -15.04
N ASP A 16 0.63 -3.99 -14.77
CA ASP A 16 1.62 -2.99 -15.23
C ASP A 16 2.90 -2.96 -14.32
N GLY A 17 3.20 -4.04 -13.61
CA GLY A 17 4.41 -4.18 -12.78
C GLY A 17 4.55 -3.16 -11.64
N LEU A 18 3.47 -2.47 -11.26
CA LEU A 18 3.45 -1.54 -10.15
C LEU A 18 3.27 -2.30 -8.84
N LEU A 19 4.36 -2.43 -8.08
CA LEU A 19 4.32 -2.94 -6.72
C LEU A 19 3.77 -1.85 -5.80
N LEU A 20 3.12 -2.26 -4.72
CA LEU A 20 2.72 -1.40 -3.62
C LEU A 20 3.54 -1.80 -2.41
N VAL A 21 4.25 -0.83 -1.85
CA VAL A 21 4.92 -0.99 -0.57
C VAL A 21 4.02 -0.36 0.48
N TRP A 22 3.73 -1.10 1.53
CA TRP A 22 3.15 -0.55 2.74
C TRP A 22 4.18 -0.57 3.86
N GLU A 23 4.16 0.46 4.69
CA GLU A 23 5.01 0.54 5.87
C GLU A 23 4.28 1.22 7.02
N VAL A 24 4.66 0.85 8.24
CA VAL A 24 4.23 1.46 9.49
C VAL A 24 5.45 1.75 10.35
N GLU A 25 5.41 2.85 11.06
CA GLU A 25 6.42 3.29 12.02
C GLU A 25 5.73 3.74 13.32
N GLY A 26 6.21 3.25 14.46
CA GLY A 26 5.78 3.71 15.78
C GLY A 26 6.83 3.41 16.85
N GLY A 27 7.44 4.47 17.39
CA GLY A 27 8.55 4.34 18.33
C GLY A 27 9.73 3.56 17.74
N GLU A 28 10.16 2.50 18.42
CA GLU A 28 11.23 1.60 17.96
C GLU A 28 10.73 0.44 17.07
N ARG A 29 9.43 0.40 16.75
CA ARG A 29 8.82 -0.66 15.94
C ARG A 29 8.48 -0.14 14.55
N GLY A 30 8.77 -0.97 13.57
CA GLY A 30 8.34 -0.76 12.19
C GLY A 30 8.02 -2.09 11.54
N ALA A 31 7.10 -2.07 10.60
CA ALA A 31 6.76 -3.21 9.76
C ALA A 31 6.43 -2.72 8.36
N GLY A 32 6.64 -3.56 7.36
CA GLY A 32 6.30 -3.26 6.00
C GLY A 32 6.50 -4.47 5.11
N ASP A 33 5.77 -4.50 4.01
CA ASP A 33 5.87 -5.57 3.02
C ASP A 33 5.43 -5.03 1.65
N VAL A 34 5.48 -5.89 0.63
CA VAL A 34 5.22 -5.53 -0.76
C VAL A 34 4.12 -6.43 -1.33
N THR A 35 3.14 -5.82 -1.99
CA THR A 35 2.05 -6.54 -2.65
C THR A 35 1.68 -5.87 -3.96
N HIS A 36 0.94 -6.56 -4.82
CA HIS A 36 0.38 -6.01 -6.06
C HIS A 36 -1.09 -5.58 -5.91
N CYS A 37 -1.68 -5.75 -4.71
CA CYS A 37 -3.08 -5.42 -4.45
C CYS A 37 -3.18 -4.25 -3.47
N GLU A 38 -3.75 -3.12 -3.94
CA GLU A 38 -3.92 -1.91 -3.15
C GLU A 38 -4.75 -2.14 -1.89
N VAL A 39 -5.87 -2.86 -2.01
CA VAL A 39 -6.75 -3.20 -0.87
C VAL A 39 -6.01 -4.04 0.16
N THR A 40 -5.18 -4.99 -0.28
CA THR A 40 -4.35 -5.78 0.64
C THR A 40 -3.28 -4.91 1.30
N ALA A 41 -2.62 -4.02 0.56
CA ALA A 41 -1.61 -3.13 1.09
C ALA A 41 -2.18 -2.22 2.20
N GLU A 42 -3.31 -1.56 1.92
CA GLU A 42 -3.97 -0.68 2.88
C GLU A 42 -4.48 -1.46 4.10
N LYS A 43 -5.13 -2.61 3.90
CA LYS A 43 -5.64 -3.42 5.01
C LYS A 43 -4.51 -3.89 5.93
N THR A 44 -3.43 -4.44 5.38
CA THR A 44 -2.30 -4.93 6.18
C THR A 44 -1.58 -3.78 6.89
N MET A 45 -1.44 -2.63 6.23
CA MET A 45 -0.93 -1.41 6.86
C MET A 45 -1.76 -1.00 8.08
N LEU A 46 -3.09 -0.96 7.94
CA LEU A 46 -3.99 -0.58 9.04
C LEU A 46 -3.99 -1.59 10.18
N ASP A 47 -3.92 -2.89 9.88
CA ASP A 47 -3.82 -3.96 10.88
C ASP A 47 -2.51 -3.88 11.69
N ALA A 48 -1.39 -3.69 10.99
CA ALA A 48 -0.09 -3.49 11.61
C ALA A 48 -0.07 -2.20 12.46
N LEU A 49 -0.63 -1.10 11.95
CA LEU A 49 -0.73 0.16 12.66
C LEU A 49 -1.63 0.05 13.90
N ALA A 50 -2.71 -0.74 13.84
CA ALA A 50 -3.62 -0.94 14.97
C ALA A 50 -2.95 -1.63 16.18
N SER A 51 -1.88 -2.39 15.93
CA SER A 51 -1.07 -3.04 16.96
C SER A 51 -0.12 -2.09 17.69
N LEU A 52 -0.02 -0.83 17.26
CA LEU A 52 0.80 0.22 17.86
C LEU A 52 -0.08 1.15 18.73
N SER A 53 0.48 1.63 19.84
CA SER A 53 -0.19 2.65 20.67
C SER A 53 -0.27 3.99 19.94
N GLU A 54 0.83 4.35 19.27
CA GLU A 54 0.99 5.54 18.44
C GLU A 54 1.87 5.19 17.24
N GLY A 55 1.62 5.84 16.11
CA GLY A 55 2.43 5.63 14.91
C GLY A 55 1.80 6.19 13.66
N ARG A 56 2.45 5.94 12.53
CA ARG A 56 1.98 6.33 11.20
C ARG A 56 2.21 5.20 10.21
N GLY A 57 1.34 5.11 9.23
CA GLY A 57 1.39 4.14 8.15
C GLY A 57 1.26 4.80 6.79
N ARG A 58 1.79 4.17 5.76
CA ARG A 58 1.76 4.69 4.39
C ARG A 58 1.77 3.56 3.38
N VAL A 59 1.02 3.75 2.30
CA VAL A 59 1.08 2.90 1.11
C VAL A 59 1.53 3.76 -0.07
N ARG A 60 2.51 3.26 -0.83
CA ARG A 60 3.07 3.96 -2.00
C ARG A 60 3.33 3.00 -3.13
N TYR A 61 3.24 3.48 -4.36
CA TYR A 61 3.74 2.71 -5.49
C TYR A 61 5.25 2.51 -5.39
N ALA A 62 5.71 1.39 -5.94
CA ALA A 62 7.10 1.02 -6.03
C ALA A 62 7.36 0.28 -7.34
N ARG A 63 8.57 0.47 -7.86
CA ARG A 63 9.09 -0.32 -8.98
C ARG A 63 10.43 -0.91 -8.58
N LEU A 64 10.68 -2.16 -8.96
CA LEU A 64 11.96 -2.80 -8.71
C LEU A 64 13.01 -2.22 -9.67
N SER A 65 14.12 -1.73 -9.12
CA SER A 65 15.20 -1.14 -9.89
C SER A 65 16.49 -1.95 -9.75
N PHE A 66 16.93 -2.54 -10.85
CA PHE A 66 18.20 -3.29 -10.89
C PHE A 66 19.42 -2.37 -10.89
N VAL A 67 19.27 -1.11 -11.33
CA VAL A 67 20.37 -0.13 -11.37
C VAL A 67 20.67 0.43 -9.98
N ARG A 68 19.65 0.60 -9.14
CA ARG A 68 19.76 1.18 -7.79
C ARG A 68 19.71 0.15 -6.67
N ILE A 69 19.62 -1.15 -7.01
CA ILE A 69 19.46 -2.29 -6.09
C ILE A 69 18.41 -1.98 -5.02
N GLY A 70 17.13 -2.11 -5.37
CA GLY A 70 16.03 -1.91 -4.43
C GLY A 70 14.76 -1.40 -5.09
N TYR A 71 13.91 -0.74 -4.31
CA TYR A 71 12.67 -0.14 -4.78
C TYR A 71 12.84 1.34 -5.10
N GLU A 72 12.38 1.74 -6.29
CA GLU A 72 12.10 3.13 -6.61
C GLU A 72 10.66 3.43 -6.21
N TYR A 73 10.51 4.27 -5.18
CA TYR A 73 9.21 4.64 -4.64
C TYR A 73 8.58 5.77 -5.46
N GLY A 74 7.31 5.60 -5.79
CA GLY A 74 6.47 6.56 -6.49
C GLY A 74 5.44 7.22 -5.57
N THR A 75 4.31 7.59 -6.17
CA THR A 75 3.20 8.30 -5.50
C THR A 75 2.69 7.55 -4.27
N THR A 76 2.50 8.30 -3.18
CA THR A 76 1.79 7.83 -1.99
C THR A 76 0.29 7.82 -2.24
N LEU A 77 -0.35 6.70 -1.96
CA LEU A 77 -1.79 6.48 -2.17
C LEU A 77 -2.60 6.79 -0.93
N VAL A 78 -2.11 6.35 0.24
CA VAL A 78 -2.76 6.57 1.51
C VAL A 78 -1.70 6.74 2.58
N THR A 79 -2.01 7.63 3.52
CA THR A 79 -1.29 7.78 4.77
C THR A 79 -2.27 7.59 5.91
N ALA A 80 -1.82 6.99 6.99
CA ALA A 80 -2.62 6.83 8.19
C ALA A 80 -1.80 7.27 9.40
N HIS A 81 -2.47 7.84 10.38
CA HIS A 81 -1.89 8.21 11.65
C HIS A 81 -2.70 7.57 12.76
N ARG A 82 -2.02 7.07 13.79
CA ARG A 82 -2.63 6.54 14.99
C ARG A 82 -2.10 7.28 16.21
N ALA A 83 -3.02 7.83 17.00
CA ALA A 83 -2.74 8.41 18.30
C ALA A 83 -3.92 8.16 19.23
N ASP A 84 -3.65 7.96 20.52
CA ASP A 84 -4.67 7.71 21.54
C ASP A 84 -5.66 6.59 21.18
N GLY A 85 -5.19 5.56 20.45
CA GLY A 85 -6.01 4.42 20.00
C GLY A 85 -6.96 4.72 18.83
N ALA A 86 -7.02 5.95 18.32
CA ALA A 86 -7.76 6.32 17.12
C ALA A 86 -6.85 6.29 15.90
N THR A 87 -7.35 5.78 14.77
CA THR A 87 -6.64 5.80 13.49
C THR A 87 -7.37 6.69 12.50
N ILE A 88 -6.63 7.62 11.88
CA ILE A 88 -7.10 8.54 10.85
C ILE A 88 -6.36 8.22 9.56
N SER A 89 -7.09 7.86 8.51
CA SER A 89 -6.55 7.61 7.18
C SER A 89 -6.87 8.77 6.23
N VAL A 90 -5.89 9.17 5.44
CA VAL A 90 -5.96 10.26 4.46
C VAL A 90 -5.48 9.73 3.11
N ALA A 91 -6.28 9.93 2.07
CA ALA A 91 -5.86 9.64 0.70
C ALA A 91 -4.75 10.61 0.29
N GLY A 92 -3.68 10.08 -0.30
CA GLY A 92 -2.50 10.82 -0.70
C GLY A 92 -1.42 10.92 0.39
N ASP A 93 -0.45 11.81 0.15
CA ASP A 93 0.69 12.01 1.03
C ASP A 93 0.39 13.04 2.13
N ALA A 94 0.18 12.56 3.36
CA ALA A 94 0.13 13.37 4.57
C ALA A 94 1.19 12.95 5.60
N TRP A 95 2.23 12.25 5.15
CA TRP A 95 3.25 11.63 6.01
C TRP A 95 4.00 12.66 6.86
N GLU A 96 4.23 13.86 6.32
CA GLU A 96 4.91 14.98 7.02
C GLU A 96 3.94 16.04 7.58
N GLY A 97 2.63 15.86 7.38
CA GLY A 97 1.59 16.84 7.70
C GLY A 97 1.03 16.72 9.12
N VAL A 98 1.23 15.59 9.80
CA VAL A 98 0.80 15.38 11.17
C VAL A 98 2.00 15.59 12.09
N ARG A 99 2.03 16.74 12.76
CA ARG A 99 3.00 17.10 13.80
C ARG A 99 2.24 17.34 15.10
#